data_AF-A0A5N7B6P9-F1
#
_entry.id   AF-A0A5N7B6P9-F1
#
_cell.length_a   1.000
_cell.length_b   1.000
_cell.length_c   1.000
_cell.angle_alpha   90.00
_cell.angle_beta   90.00
_cell.angle_gamma   90.00
#
_symmetry.space_group_name_H-M   'P 1'
#
loop_
_entity.id
_entity.type
_entity.pdbx_description
1 polymer ?
#
loop_
_entity_poly.entity_id
_entity_poly.type
_entity_poly.pdbx_seq_one_letter_code
_entity_poly.pdbx_strand_id
1 'polypeptide(L)'
;MFFACFGLFPWAAVPELPAELILLPAVAPFSIYRQASWARATVIPMLIIRHHCPIYALPNGRSSSNDYLDKLWVNPADKMVPYAPSIWSLWHDLTAFSFTVVDNILKSLGAWTLERQEPEGDIGGIFPPLHAALFALTLEGYGLESSPVRRGIDALQNTYAWRDSAGLRIQGCISPIWDTILMTIGLIDSNLPATSPIVTRSS
;
A
#
# COMPACT_ATOMS: atom_id res chain seq x y z
N MET A 1 -0.52 -11.40 0.88
CA MET A 1 -1.52 -10.67 1.68
C MET A 1 -2.89 -10.69 1.03
N PHE A 2 -3.08 -10.19 -0.20
CA PHE A 2 -4.41 -10.15 -0.84
C PHE A 2 -5.14 -11.50 -0.91
N PHE A 3 -4.46 -12.59 -1.30
CA PHE A 3 -5.10 -13.93 -1.24
C PHE A 3 -5.43 -14.38 0.19
N ALA A 4 -4.65 -13.95 1.18
CA ALA A 4 -4.93 -14.27 2.58
C ALA A 4 -6.20 -13.57 3.08
N CYS A 5 -6.49 -12.36 2.56
CA CYS A 5 -7.74 -11.66 2.83
C CYS A 5 -8.99 -12.43 2.38
N PHE A 6 -8.87 -13.46 1.55
CA PHE A 6 -9.98 -14.31 1.09
C PHE A 6 -9.85 -15.77 1.56
N GLY A 7 -8.90 -16.05 2.46
CA GLY A 7 -8.61 -17.42 2.93
C GLY A 7 -8.00 -18.34 1.87
N LEU A 8 -7.55 -17.79 0.74
CA LEU A 8 -6.92 -18.56 -0.35
C LEU A 8 -5.43 -18.81 -0.11
N PHE A 9 -4.84 -18.11 0.87
CA PHE A 9 -3.45 -18.23 1.29
C PHE A 9 -3.39 -18.09 2.81
N PRO A 10 -2.68 -18.95 3.55
CA PRO A 10 -2.67 -18.88 5.00
C PRO A 10 -1.98 -17.61 5.50
N TRP A 11 -2.63 -16.88 6.41
CA TRP A 11 -2.05 -15.69 7.04
C TRP A 11 -0.71 -15.98 7.72
N ALA A 12 -0.55 -17.17 8.31
CA ALA A 12 0.71 -17.61 8.93
C ALA A 12 1.91 -17.66 7.97
N ALA A 13 1.68 -17.80 6.66
CA ALA A 13 2.74 -17.75 5.65
C ALA A 13 3.01 -16.34 5.12
N VAL A 14 2.18 -15.34 5.48
CA VAL A 14 2.39 -13.93 5.14
C VAL A 14 3.40 -13.36 6.13
N PRO A 15 4.55 -12.81 5.66
CA PRO A 15 5.57 -12.23 6.54
C PRO A 15 4.99 -11.24 7.54
N GLU A 16 5.36 -11.42 8.81
CA GLU A 16 5.02 -10.50 9.88
C GLU A 16 6.17 -9.50 10.03
N LEU A 17 5.85 -8.22 9.87
CA LEU A 17 6.71 -7.12 10.28
C LEU A 17 6.13 -6.55 11.59
N PRO A 18 6.96 -6.24 12.60
CA PRO A 18 6.47 -5.67 13.84
C PRO A 18 5.95 -4.26 13.60
N ALA A 19 4.75 -3.99 14.11
CA ALA A 19 4.11 -2.68 14.05
C ALA A 19 4.95 -1.61 14.79
N GLU A 20 5.71 -2.06 15.79
CA GLU A 20 6.62 -1.30 16.65
C GLU A 20 7.73 -0.58 15.86
N LEU A 21 8.02 -0.97 14.62
CA LEU A 21 9.05 -0.34 13.78
C LEU A 21 8.79 1.16 13.54
N ILE A 22 7.54 1.63 13.68
CA ILE A 22 7.20 3.06 13.62
C ILE A 22 7.80 3.87 14.77
N LEU A 23 8.02 3.24 15.92
CA LEU A 23 8.57 3.88 17.13
C LEU A 23 10.10 3.98 17.08
N LEU A 24 10.75 3.26 16.15
CA LEU A 24 12.20 3.29 16.04
C LEU A 24 12.66 4.66 15.52
N PRO A 25 13.69 5.27 16.16
CA PRO A 25 14.24 6.53 15.70
C PRO A 25 14.87 6.35 14.31
N ALA A 26 14.92 7.43 13.51
CA ALA A 26 15.43 7.38 12.14
C ALA A 26 16.88 6.86 12.02
N VAL A 27 17.67 6.97 13.11
CA VAL A 27 19.05 6.49 13.15
C VAL A 27 19.17 4.98 13.34
N ALA A 28 18.13 4.29 13.83
CA ALA A 28 18.17 2.85 14.09
C ALA A 28 18.29 2.02 12.80
N PRO A 29 18.96 0.85 12.83
CA PRO A 29 18.92 -0.10 11.72
C PRO A 29 17.46 -0.54 11.50
N PHE A 30 17.05 -0.71 10.23
CA PHE A 30 15.69 -1.08 9.82
C PHE A 30 14.56 -0.11 10.20
N SER A 31 14.88 1.11 10.64
CA SER A 31 13.86 2.14 10.82
C SER A 31 13.10 2.39 9.52
N ILE A 32 11.77 2.48 9.59
CA ILE A 32 10.91 2.82 8.44
C ILE A 32 11.29 4.17 7.82
N TYR A 33 11.94 5.05 8.59
CA TYR A 33 12.38 6.37 8.12
C TYR A 33 13.63 6.31 7.26
N ARG A 34 14.34 5.16 7.22
CA ARG A 34 15.42 4.87 6.26
C ARG A 34 14.92 4.26 4.95
N GLN A 35 13.65 3.87 4.89
CA GLN A 35 13.05 3.32 3.67
C GLN A 35 12.63 4.43 2.71
N ALA A 36 12.53 4.09 1.42
CA ALA A 36 11.97 4.98 0.42
C ALA A 36 10.54 5.42 0.81
N SER A 37 10.16 6.63 0.43
CA SER A 37 8.87 7.24 0.80
C SER A 37 7.68 6.36 0.39
N TRP A 38 7.69 5.83 -0.83
CA TRP A 38 6.64 4.95 -1.36
C TRP A 38 6.53 3.65 -0.56
N ALA A 39 7.67 3.09 -0.16
CA ALA A 39 7.72 1.83 0.58
C ALA A 39 7.14 2.04 1.98
N ARG A 40 7.54 3.11 2.67
CA ARG A 40 7.02 3.49 3.99
C ARG A 40 5.51 3.71 3.96
N ALA A 41 5.01 4.48 2.99
CA ALA A 41 3.58 4.76 2.84
C ALA A 41 2.75 3.50 2.57
N THR A 42 3.35 2.46 1.99
CA THR A 42 2.68 1.18 1.73
C THR A 42 2.77 0.23 2.93
N VAL A 43 3.94 0.14 3.57
CA VAL A 43 4.19 -0.79 4.67
C VAL A 43 3.31 -0.48 5.87
N ILE A 44 3.15 0.81 6.23
CA ILE A 44 2.42 1.19 7.45
C ILE A 44 0.96 0.71 7.45
N PRO A 45 0.15 0.98 6.41
CA PRO A 45 -1.19 0.40 6.32
C PRO A 45 -1.20 -1.13 6.23
N MET A 46 -0.20 -1.73 5.59
CA MET A 46 -0.10 -3.19 5.48
C MET A 46 0.16 -3.87 6.83
N LEU A 47 0.84 -3.20 7.76
CA LEU A 47 0.98 -3.68 9.15
C LEU A 47 -0.37 -3.77 9.85
N ILE A 48 -1.22 -2.76 9.67
CA ILE A 48 -2.60 -2.76 10.21
C ILE A 48 -3.40 -3.91 9.58
N ILE A 49 -3.37 -4.06 8.25
CA ILE A 49 -4.08 -5.15 7.56
C ILE A 49 -3.58 -6.52 8.06
N ARG A 50 -2.28 -6.68 8.24
CA ARG A 50 -1.68 -7.92 8.76
C ARG A 50 -2.06 -8.18 10.21
N HIS A 51 -2.20 -7.16 11.04
CA HIS A 51 -2.67 -7.29 12.42
C HIS A 51 -4.10 -7.84 12.46
N HIS A 52 -5.01 -7.26 11.66
CA HIS A 52 -6.42 -7.67 11.63
C HIS A 52 -6.67 -9.02 10.98
N CYS A 53 -5.78 -9.49 10.09
CA CYS A 53 -5.94 -10.75 9.34
C CYS A 53 -7.36 -10.95 8.78
N PRO A 54 -7.95 -9.97 8.05
CA PRO A 54 -9.33 -10.07 7.63
C PRO A 54 -9.55 -11.28 6.71
N ILE A 55 -10.77 -11.81 6.72
CA ILE A 55 -11.21 -12.88 5.82
C ILE A 55 -12.55 -12.46 5.24
N TYR A 56 -12.58 -12.15 3.95
CA TYR A 56 -13.77 -11.83 3.18
C TYR A 56 -14.33 -13.06 2.49
N ALA A 57 -15.65 -13.09 2.33
CA ALA A 57 -16.34 -14.19 1.68
C ALA A 57 -16.06 -14.19 0.16
N LEU A 58 -15.91 -15.38 -0.40
CA LEU A 58 -15.95 -15.63 -1.84
C LEU A 58 -17.31 -16.24 -2.22
N PRO A 59 -17.60 -16.48 -3.51
CA PRO A 59 -18.88 -17.06 -3.92
C PRO A 59 -19.22 -18.42 -3.28
N ASN A 60 -18.23 -19.19 -2.84
CA ASN A 60 -18.41 -20.46 -2.09
C ASN A 60 -18.47 -20.26 -0.56
N GLY A 61 -18.51 -19.02 -0.07
CA GLY A 61 -18.61 -18.68 1.35
C GLY A 61 -17.32 -18.13 1.97
N ARG A 62 -17.38 -17.88 3.28
CA ARG A 62 -16.26 -17.38 4.08
C ARG A 62 -15.54 -18.56 4.74
N SER A 63 -14.24 -18.71 4.46
CA SER A 63 -13.39 -19.75 5.05
C SER A 63 -11.96 -19.22 5.20
N SER A 64 -11.24 -19.64 6.25
CA SER A 64 -9.81 -19.35 6.44
C SER A 64 -8.89 -20.23 5.59
N SER A 65 -9.42 -21.32 5.03
CA SER A 65 -8.76 -22.23 4.09
C SER A 65 -9.71 -22.49 2.93
N ASN A 66 -9.95 -21.45 2.13
CA ASN A 66 -10.88 -21.47 1.01
C ASN A 66 -10.25 -22.16 -0.22
N ASP A 67 -11.05 -22.98 -0.92
CA ASP A 67 -10.66 -23.79 -2.08
C ASP A 67 -11.05 -23.17 -3.44
N TYR A 68 -11.68 -22.00 -3.45
CA TYR A 68 -12.27 -21.37 -4.65
C TYR A 68 -11.28 -21.21 -5.82
N LEU A 69 -10.00 -21.01 -5.53
CA LEU A 69 -8.92 -20.88 -6.52
C LEU A 69 -7.84 -21.97 -6.40
N ASP A 70 -8.18 -23.17 -5.95
CA ASP A 70 -7.20 -24.27 -5.80
C ASP A 70 -6.50 -24.66 -7.09
N LYS A 71 -7.13 -24.44 -8.25
CA LYS A 71 -6.52 -24.62 -9.57
C LYS A 71 -5.26 -23.76 -9.82
N LEU A 72 -5.03 -22.71 -9.03
CA LEU A 72 -3.81 -21.90 -9.11
C LEU A 72 -2.63 -22.55 -8.39
N TRP A 73 -2.87 -23.57 -7.56
CA TRP A 73 -1.86 -24.23 -6.74
C TRP A 73 -1.38 -25.52 -7.39
N VAL A 74 -0.06 -25.75 -7.36
CA VAL A 74 0.52 -27.03 -7.75
C VAL A 74 0.15 -28.12 -6.74
N ASN A 75 0.16 -27.80 -5.44
CA ASN A 75 -0.30 -28.66 -4.36
C ASN A 75 -1.31 -27.91 -3.48
N PRO A 76 -2.62 -28.02 -3.75
CA PRO A 76 -3.64 -27.33 -2.96
C PRO A 76 -3.74 -27.77 -1.50
N ALA A 77 -3.24 -28.98 -1.17
CA ALA A 77 -3.22 -29.49 0.20
C ALA A 77 -2.14 -28.84 1.08
N ASP A 78 -1.12 -28.23 0.48
CA ASP A 78 -0.06 -27.53 1.19
C ASP A 78 0.15 -26.12 0.62
N LYS A 79 -0.48 -25.15 1.27
CA LYS A 79 -0.41 -23.73 0.93
C LYS A 79 0.58 -22.95 1.82
N MET A 80 1.27 -23.63 2.74
CA MET A 80 2.18 -23.00 3.71
C MET A 80 3.54 -22.72 3.07
N VAL A 81 3.57 -21.73 2.18
CA VAL A 81 4.77 -21.33 1.44
C VAL A 81 5.26 -19.95 1.94
N PRO A 82 6.08 -19.88 3.00
CA PRO A 82 6.59 -18.61 3.50
C PRO A 82 7.59 -18.00 2.51
N TYR A 83 7.38 -16.73 2.16
CA TYR A 83 8.22 -15.98 1.22
C TYR A 83 9.50 -15.40 1.85
N ALA A 84 9.58 -15.40 3.16
CA ALA A 84 10.73 -14.93 3.92
C ALA A 84 10.98 -15.86 5.10
N PRO A 85 12.24 -16.00 5.56
CA PRO A 85 12.52 -16.65 6.83
C PRO A 85 11.74 -15.95 7.95
N SER A 86 11.38 -16.71 8.99
CA SER A 86 10.66 -16.17 10.14
C SER A 86 11.40 -14.96 10.67
N ILE A 87 10.69 -13.85 10.87
CA ILE A 87 11.34 -12.66 11.42
C ILE A 87 11.94 -12.99 12.80
N TRP A 88 11.37 -13.92 13.56
CA TRP A 88 11.94 -14.41 14.82
C TRP A 88 13.39 -14.90 14.71
N SER A 89 13.83 -15.43 13.57
CA SER A 89 15.24 -15.82 13.38
C SER A 89 16.18 -14.63 13.32
N LEU A 90 15.72 -13.45 12.89
CA LEU A 90 16.47 -12.18 12.92
C LEU A 90 16.44 -11.53 14.32
N TRP A 91 15.42 -11.84 15.13
CA TRP A 91 15.21 -11.23 16.45
C TRP A 91 15.81 -12.05 17.59
N HIS A 92 16.18 -13.33 17.34
CA HIS A 92 16.98 -14.13 18.25
C HIS A 92 18.37 -13.51 18.54
N ASP A 93 18.90 -12.66 17.65
CA ASP A 93 20.14 -11.88 17.89
C ASP A 93 19.91 -10.53 18.61
N LEU A 94 18.65 -10.09 18.74
CA LEU A 94 18.25 -8.82 19.36
C LEU A 94 17.36 -9.10 20.58
N THR A 95 17.92 -9.81 21.57
CA THR A 95 17.24 -10.48 22.68
C THR A 95 16.52 -9.61 23.73
N ALA A 96 16.10 -8.38 23.44
CA ALA A 96 15.38 -7.59 24.45
C ALA A 96 14.54 -6.46 23.84
N PHE A 97 13.34 -6.75 23.34
CA PHE A 97 12.30 -5.74 23.18
C PHE A 97 10.96 -6.33 23.63
N SER A 98 10.74 -6.38 24.95
CA SER A 98 9.45 -6.72 25.53
C SER A 98 8.51 -5.54 25.38
N PHE A 99 7.47 -5.62 24.55
CA PHE A 99 6.45 -4.56 24.50
C PHE A 99 5.03 -5.08 24.44
N THR A 100 4.28 -4.72 25.49
CA THR A 100 2.83 -4.87 25.62
C THR A 100 2.17 -3.51 25.32
N VAL A 101 2.21 -3.07 24.06
CA VAL A 101 1.67 -1.75 23.64
C VAL A 101 0.97 -1.82 22.27
N VAL A 102 0.47 -2.98 21.87
CA VAL A 102 -0.07 -3.22 20.51
C VAL A 102 -1.21 -2.25 20.15
N ASP A 103 -2.17 -2.03 21.05
CA ASP A 103 -3.33 -1.17 20.76
C ASP A 103 -2.96 0.30 20.54
N ASN A 104 -2.00 0.84 21.32
CA ASN A 104 -1.54 2.22 21.14
C ASN A 104 -0.69 2.36 19.87
N ILE A 105 0.02 1.31 19.47
CA ILE A 105 0.79 1.29 18.23
C ILE A 105 -0.15 1.30 17.02
N LEU A 106 -1.23 0.50 17.01
CA LEU A 106 -2.21 0.51 15.92
C LEU A 106 -2.85 1.89 15.75
N LYS A 107 -3.27 2.52 16.86
CA LYS A 107 -3.76 3.91 16.84
C LYS A 107 -2.73 4.87 16.27
N SER A 108 -1.45 4.68 16.61
CA SER A 108 -0.36 5.50 16.08
C SER A 108 -0.15 5.29 14.58
N LEU A 109 -0.27 4.05 14.07
CA LEU A 109 -0.19 3.75 12.63
C LEU A 109 -1.38 4.35 11.86
N GLY A 110 -2.59 4.27 12.43
CA GLY A 110 -3.79 4.90 11.87
C GLY A 110 -3.65 6.43 11.81
N ALA A 111 -3.22 7.04 12.92
CA ALA A 111 -2.94 8.48 12.97
C ALA A 111 -1.86 8.89 11.97
N TRP A 112 -0.76 8.14 11.89
CA TRP A 112 0.33 8.38 10.92
C TRP A 112 -0.17 8.42 9.48
N THR A 113 -1.11 7.53 9.15
CA THR A 113 -1.73 7.43 7.83
C THR A 113 -2.60 8.65 7.54
N LEU A 114 -3.42 9.08 8.51
CA LEU A 114 -4.29 10.25 8.37
C LEU A 114 -3.51 11.56 8.26
N GLU A 115 -2.44 11.73 9.04
CA GLU A 115 -1.57 12.91 9.01
C GLU A 115 -0.90 13.12 7.64
N ARG A 116 -0.71 12.05 6.87
CA ARG A 116 -0.01 12.06 5.58
C ARG A 116 -0.94 11.92 4.39
N GLN A 117 -2.24 11.84 4.64
CA GLN A 117 -3.23 11.95 3.59
C GLN A 117 -3.25 13.40 3.10
N GLU A 118 -3.09 13.56 1.79
CA GLU A 118 -3.19 14.85 1.13
C GLU A 118 -4.62 15.40 1.27
N PRO A 119 -4.82 16.73 1.20
CA PRO A 119 -6.15 17.33 1.25
C PRO A 119 -7.13 16.70 0.26
N GLU A 120 -6.64 16.38 -0.94
CA GLU A 120 -7.36 15.73 -2.04
C GLU A 120 -7.69 14.26 -1.77
N GLY A 121 -7.10 13.66 -0.73
CA GLY A 121 -7.35 12.28 -0.30
C GLY A 121 -6.30 11.26 -0.71
N ASP A 122 -5.33 11.66 -1.53
CA ASP A 122 -4.24 10.79 -1.98
C ASP A 122 -3.21 10.53 -0.87
N ILE A 123 -2.46 9.44 -1.00
CA ILE A 123 -1.36 9.08 -0.10
C ILE A 123 -0.20 8.59 -0.96
N GLY A 124 0.87 9.41 -1.03
CA GLY A 124 2.13 9.01 -1.65
C GLY A 124 2.16 9.04 -3.18
N GLY A 125 1.11 9.58 -3.83
CA GLY A 125 1.09 9.81 -5.28
C GLY A 125 1.09 8.56 -6.16
N ILE A 126 0.79 7.39 -5.57
CA ILE A 126 0.76 6.11 -6.27
C ILE A 126 -0.35 5.20 -5.69
N PHE A 127 -0.86 4.29 -6.51
CA PHE A 127 -1.99 3.41 -6.15
C PHE A 127 -1.77 2.51 -4.92
N PRO A 128 -0.63 1.78 -4.77
CA PRO A 128 -0.47 0.82 -3.68
C PRO A 128 -0.64 1.39 -2.25
N PRO A 129 0.02 2.49 -1.84
CA PRO A 129 -0.18 3.09 -0.52
C PRO A 129 -1.60 3.66 -0.34
N LEU A 130 -2.19 4.30 -1.35
CA LEU A 130 -3.57 4.77 -1.27
C LEU A 130 -4.54 3.61 -1.02
N HIS A 131 -4.45 2.54 -1.80
CA HIS A 131 -5.28 1.35 -1.64
C HIS A 131 -5.10 0.70 -0.27
N ALA A 132 -3.84 0.52 0.16
CA ALA A 132 -3.55 -0.09 1.46
C ALA A 132 -4.06 0.78 2.62
N ALA A 133 -3.92 2.10 2.54
CA ALA A 133 -4.41 3.05 3.53
C ALA A 133 -5.93 3.04 3.65
N LEU A 134 -6.65 3.08 2.54
CA LEU A 134 -8.11 2.99 2.54
C LEU A 134 -8.57 1.69 3.20
N PHE A 135 -7.95 0.57 2.81
CA PHE A 135 -8.27 -0.73 3.40
C PHE A 135 -7.97 -0.76 4.91
N ALA A 136 -6.80 -0.29 5.34
CA ALA A 136 -6.45 -0.19 6.75
C ALA A 136 -7.44 0.69 7.54
N LEU A 137 -7.82 1.87 7.02
CA LEU A 137 -8.80 2.74 7.66
C LEU A 137 -10.16 2.04 7.84
N THR A 138 -10.62 1.27 6.85
CA THR A 138 -11.88 0.51 7.02
C THR A 138 -11.80 -0.56 8.10
N LEU A 139 -10.63 -1.18 8.30
CA LEU A 139 -10.39 -2.15 9.38
C LEU A 139 -10.31 -1.47 10.76
N GLU A 140 -9.80 -0.24 10.80
CA GLU A 140 -9.80 0.62 12.00
C GLU A 140 -11.18 1.24 12.30
N GLY A 141 -12.23 0.85 11.57
CA GLY A 141 -13.62 1.24 11.85
C GLY A 141 -14.08 2.52 11.14
N TYR A 142 -13.27 3.10 10.25
CA TYR A 142 -13.72 4.22 9.43
C TYR A 142 -14.73 3.73 8.39
N GLY A 143 -15.95 4.27 8.45
CA GLY A 143 -16.97 3.98 7.44
C GLY A 143 -16.57 4.50 6.05
N LEU A 144 -17.14 3.91 5.00
CA LEU A 144 -16.92 4.32 3.60
C LEU A 144 -17.28 5.80 3.36
N GLU A 145 -18.29 6.28 4.08
CA GLU A 145 -18.74 7.67 4.04
C GLU A 145 -17.96 8.59 4.99
N SER A 146 -16.95 8.11 5.69
CA SER A 146 -16.10 8.98 6.51
C SER A 146 -15.26 9.87 5.59
N SER A 147 -14.99 11.10 6.02
CA SER A 147 -14.22 12.07 5.22
C SER A 147 -12.89 11.51 4.67
N PRO A 148 -12.00 10.88 5.47
CA PRO A 148 -10.72 10.39 4.93
C PRO A 148 -10.90 9.25 3.92
N VAL A 149 -11.86 8.34 4.13
CA VAL A 149 -12.11 7.22 3.21
C VAL A 149 -12.74 7.71 1.91
N ARG A 150 -13.76 8.57 2.00
CA ARG A 150 -14.45 9.14 0.84
C ARG A 150 -13.49 9.91 -0.06
N ARG A 151 -12.68 10.82 0.51
CA ARG A 151 -11.70 11.59 -0.27
C ARG A 151 -10.69 10.69 -0.97
N GLY A 152 -10.21 9.63 -0.32
CA GLY A 152 -9.29 8.70 -0.99
C GLY A 152 -9.96 7.84 -2.07
N ILE A 153 -11.24 7.49 -1.92
CA ILE A 153 -12.02 6.87 -3.01
C ILE A 153 -12.17 7.84 -4.18
N ASP A 154 -12.47 9.12 -3.90
CA ASP A 154 -12.56 10.17 -4.92
C ASP A 154 -11.22 10.35 -5.65
N ALA A 155 -10.10 10.36 -4.91
CA ALA A 155 -8.76 10.41 -5.50
C ALA A 155 -8.49 9.19 -6.40
N LEU A 156 -8.87 7.99 -5.97
CA LEU A 156 -8.73 6.77 -6.77
C LEU A 156 -9.51 6.86 -8.09
N GLN A 157 -10.76 7.34 -8.02
CA GLN A 157 -11.64 7.46 -9.19
C GLN A 157 -11.23 8.58 -10.15
N ASN A 158 -10.82 9.73 -9.62
CA ASN A 158 -10.56 10.93 -10.43
C ASN A 158 -9.13 10.98 -10.97
N THR A 159 -8.16 10.42 -10.24
CA THR A 159 -6.73 10.54 -10.58
C THR A 159 -6.20 9.25 -11.23
N TYR A 160 -6.57 8.09 -10.69
CA TYR A 160 -5.95 6.82 -11.09
C TYR A 160 -6.81 6.01 -12.07
N ALA A 161 -8.12 6.20 -12.07
CA ALA A 161 -9.00 5.44 -12.95
C ALA A 161 -8.97 6.01 -14.39
N TRP A 162 -8.56 5.17 -15.34
CA TRP A 162 -8.50 5.50 -16.76
C TRP A 162 -9.48 4.63 -17.53
N ARG A 163 -10.35 5.24 -18.34
CA ARG A 163 -11.33 4.52 -19.16
C ARG A 163 -11.09 4.76 -20.64
N ASP A 164 -11.04 3.67 -21.40
CA ASP A 164 -11.02 3.70 -22.86
C ASP A 164 -12.03 2.70 -23.44
N SER A 165 -11.96 2.48 -24.76
CA SER A 165 -12.84 1.55 -25.48
C SER A 165 -12.71 0.09 -25.03
N ALA A 166 -11.61 -0.29 -24.40
CA ALA A 166 -11.36 -1.64 -23.88
C ALA A 166 -11.73 -1.78 -22.40
N GLY A 167 -12.09 -0.70 -21.70
CA GLY A 167 -12.65 -0.73 -20.36
C GLY A 167 -11.96 0.20 -19.36
N LEU A 168 -12.13 -0.11 -18.07
CA LEU A 168 -11.55 0.64 -16.95
C LEU A 168 -10.23 0.00 -16.53
N ARG A 169 -9.20 0.82 -16.36
CA ARG A 169 -7.90 0.45 -15.80
C ARG A 169 -7.56 1.38 -14.64
N ILE A 170 -6.74 0.89 -13.71
CA ILE A 170 -6.18 1.70 -12.64
C ILE A 170 -4.70 1.92 -12.95
N GLN A 171 -4.30 3.18 -13.05
CA GLN A 171 -2.91 3.58 -13.22
C GLN A 171 -2.15 3.34 -11.91
N GLY A 172 -0.92 2.81 -11.98
CA GLY A 172 -0.09 2.61 -10.80
C GLY A 172 0.44 3.92 -10.20
N CYS A 173 0.71 4.88 -11.08
CA CYS A 173 1.17 6.24 -10.80
C CYS A 173 0.65 7.16 -11.90
N ILE A 174 0.57 8.46 -11.63
CA ILE A 174 0.41 9.47 -12.67
C ILE A 174 1.74 10.22 -12.87
N SER A 175 2.08 10.54 -14.11
CA SER A 175 3.38 11.10 -14.47
C SER A 175 3.32 12.48 -15.16
N PRO A 176 2.35 13.38 -14.90
CA PRO A 176 2.17 14.59 -15.72
C PRO A 176 3.41 15.49 -15.73
N ILE A 177 4.10 15.61 -14.59
CA ILE A 177 5.33 16.40 -14.46
C ILE A 177 6.46 15.75 -15.28
N TRP A 178 6.65 14.44 -15.09
CA TRP A 178 7.71 13.69 -15.77
C TRP A 178 7.54 13.71 -17.28
N ASP A 179 6.32 13.45 -17.76
CA ASP A 179 6.00 13.43 -19.19
C ASP A 179 6.14 14.82 -19.81
N THR A 180 5.69 15.86 -19.11
CA THR A 180 5.82 17.26 -19.59
C THR A 180 7.28 17.65 -19.72
N ILE A 181 8.11 17.36 -18.70
CA ILE A 181 9.55 17.71 -18.74
C ILE A 181 10.25 16.98 -19.89
N LEU A 182 10.03 15.67 -20.04
CA LEU A 182 10.68 14.89 -21.10
C LEU A 182 10.23 15.36 -22.50
N MET A 183 8.95 15.70 -22.66
CA MET A 183 8.46 16.24 -23.93
C MET A 183 9.04 17.64 -24.21
N THR A 184 9.10 18.51 -23.21
CA THR A 184 9.71 19.83 -23.37
C THR A 184 11.18 19.74 -23.75
N ILE A 185 11.95 18.83 -23.13
CA ILE A 185 13.34 18.55 -23.52
C ILE A 185 13.40 18.07 -24.97
N GLY A 186 12.62 17.06 -25.34
CA GLY A 186 12.62 16.53 -26.71
C GLY A 186 12.24 17.55 -27.79
N LEU A 187 11.33 18.48 -27.47
CA LEU A 187 10.97 19.58 -28.37
C LEU A 187 12.14 20.55 -28.58
N ILE A 188 12.84 20.93 -27.51
CA ILE A 188 14.01 21.82 -27.60
C ILE A 188 15.14 21.14 -28.38
N ASP A 189 15.42 19.86 -28.10
CA ASP A 189 16.42 19.06 -28.81
C ASP A 189 16.11 18.91 -30.31
N SER A 190 14.83 18.98 -30.69
CA SER A 190 14.36 18.99 -32.07
C SER A 190 14.42 20.38 -32.74
N ASN A 191 15.17 21.32 -32.16
CA ASN A 191 15.33 22.72 -32.59
C ASN A 191 14.06 23.60 -32.46
N LEU A 192 13.10 23.25 -31.59
CA LEU A 192 12.04 24.20 -31.24
C LEU A 192 12.64 25.30 -30.32
N PRO A 193 12.47 26.60 -30.63
CA PRO A 193 12.99 27.66 -29.78
C PRO A 193 12.38 27.60 -28.37
N ALA A 194 13.19 27.79 -27.33
CA ALA A 194 12.72 27.83 -25.93
C ALA A 194 11.70 28.96 -25.67
N THR A 195 11.72 30.01 -26.50
CA THR A 195 10.73 31.11 -26.48
C THR A 195 9.41 30.76 -27.17
N SER A 196 9.30 29.56 -27.77
CA SER A 196 8.07 29.09 -28.40
C SER A 196 6.92 29.05 -27.38
N PRO A 197 5.70 29.48 -27.76
CA PRO A 197 4.52 29.42 -26.89
C PRO A 197 4.21 28.03 -26.31
N ILE A 198 4.64 26.96 -26.98
CA ILE A 198 4.45 25.57 -26.52
C ILE A 198 5.35 25.29 -25.31
N VAL A 199 6.62 25.72 -25.37
CA VAL A 199 7.60 25.54 -24.30
C VAL A 199 7.31 26.47 -23.12
N THR A 200 6.96 27.72 -23.39
CA THR A 200 6.66 28.70 -22.32
C THR A 200 5.38 28.36 -21.55
N ARG A 201 4.41 27.67 -22.16
CA ARG A 201 3.21 27.17 -21.48
C ARG A 201 3.49 25.95 -20.58
N SER A 202 4.56 25.21 -20.86
CA SER A 202 4.94 24.00 -20.11
C SER A 202 5.81 24.28 -18.88
N SER A 203 6.31 25.52 -18.73
CA SER A 203 7.12 25.99 -17.60
C SER A 203 6.23 26.59 -16.51
#